data_AF-R9KPM1-F1
#
_entry.id   AF-R9KPM1-F1
#
_cell.length_a   1.000
_cell.length_b   1.000
_cell.length_c   1.000
_cell.angle_alpha   90.00
_cell.angle_beta   90.00
_cell.angle_gamma   90.00
#
_symmetry.space_group_name_H-M   'P 1'
#
loop_
_entity.id
_entity.type
_entity.pdbx_description
1 polymer ?
#
loop_
_entity_poly.entity_id
_entity_poly.type
_entity_poly.pdbx_seq_one_letter_code
_entity_poly.pdbx_strand_id
1 'polypeptide(L)'
;MELECYVMDNKERVLSSRGAAKAMNLTGGGGTALKRNLNSLWIAPYLSEELREWVYKSTRNELPQYLTKRGTPFFPMKSSVFVDICKAYVDARNDGILNKTQAETAERLYAIMTAFAKVGLDSLIDEVTGYQYDREHDELQRLLSAYISEELMPWAKRFPDEFYKQMFRLKGWTYNGNSRPQYVGKLTNQYIYEQLPDGVLEELKSKTPKNRRLHQSLTDEIGVPHLDKQLQKVIALMRASDTWEEFENLFDKATNRKD
;
A
#
# COMPACT_ATOMS: atom_id res chain seq x y z
N MET A 1 7.60 -3.85 -14.15
CA MET A 1 6.72 -3.47 -15.28
C MET A 1 5.39 -3.08 -14.68
N GLU A 2 4.88 -1.89 -14.98
CA GLU A 2 3.65 -1.39 -14.39
C GLU A 2 2.55 -1.39 -15.46
N LEU A 3 1.49 -2.15 -15.22
CA LEU A 3 0.31 -2.19 -16.08
C LEU A 3 -0.68 -1.14 -15.59
N GLU A 4 -1.15 -0.31 -16.51
CA GLU A 4 -2.16 0.70 -16.23
C GLU A 4 -3.54 0.05 -16.12
N CYS A 5 -3.94 -0.33 -14.91
CA CYS A 5 -5.18 -1.00 -14.60
C CYS A 5 -6.15 -0.08 -13.83
N TYR A 6 -7.45 -0.27 -14.05
CA TYR A 6 -8.51 0.54 -13.45
C TYR A 6 -9.72 -0.34 -13.08
N VAL A 7 -10.40 0.03 -12.00
CA VAL A 7 -11.75 -0.43 -11.69
C VAL A 7 -12.68 0.76 -11.91
N MET A 8 -13.63 0.58 -12.82
CA MET A 8 -14.56 1.64 -13.25
C MET A 8 -15.78 1.71 -12.32
N ASP A 9 -16.56 2.78 -12.41
CA ASP A 9 -17.76 2.98 -11.56
C ASP A 9 -18.81 1.87 -11.76
N ASN A 10 -18.88 1.30 -12.96
CA ASN A 10 -19.70 0.13 -13.29
C ASN A 10 -19.10 -1.20 -12.78
N LYS A 11 -18.04 -1.15 -11.96
CA LYS A 11 -17.25 -2.26 -11.43
C LYS A 11 -16.47 -3.07 -12.47
N GLU A 12 -16.40 -2.58 -13.71
CA GLU A 12 -15.61 -3.23 -14.74
C GLU A 12 -14.11 -3.09 -14.46
N ARG A 13 -13.37 -4.20 -14.59
CA ARG A 13 -11.92 -4.25 -14.40
C ARG A 13 -11.25 -4.21 -15.76
N VAL A 14 -10.54 -3.13 -16.02
CA VAL A 14 -9.96 -2.87 -17.34
C VAL A 14 -8.51 -2.45 -17.23
N LEU A 15 -7.75 -2.71 -18.29
CA LEU A 15 -6.42 -2.16 -18.52
C LEU A 15 -6.46 -1.17 -19.68
N SER A 16 -5.53 -0.23 -19.69
CA SER A 16 -5.39 0.71 -20.81
C SER A 16 -4.74 0.00 -22.01
N SER A 17 -5.24 0.26 -23.22
CA SER A 17 -4.61 -0.23 -24.46
C SER A 17 -3.15 0.24 -24.62
N ARG A 18 -2.78 1.38 -24.02
CA ARG A 18 -1.38 1.85 -23.97
C ARG A 18 -0.54 0.99 -23.02
N GLY A 19 -1.09 0.63 -21.85
CA GLY A 19 -0.50 -0.30 -20.90
C GLY A 19 -0.25 -1.66 -21.53
N ALA A 20 -1.23 -2.21 -22.26
CA ALA A 20 -1.06 -3.45 -23.02
C ALA A 20 0.06 -3.37 -24.06
N ALA A 21 0.09 -2.29 -24.86
CA ALA A 21 1.15 -2.08 -25.84
C ALA A 21 2.54 -2.00 -25.20
N LYS A 22 2.65 -1.34 -24.04
CA LYS A 22 3.89 -1.21 -23.27
C LYS A 22 4.32 -2.56 -22.71
N ALA A 23 3.38 -3.36 -22.21
CA ALA A 23 3.67 -4.71 -21.72
C ALA A 23 4.19 -5.64 -22.81
N MET A 24 3.75 -5.44 -24.06
CA MET A 24 4.26 -6.12 -25.24
C MET A 24 5.55 -5.52 -25.81
N ASN A 25 6.06 -4.42 -25.24
CA ASN A 25 7.21 -3.66 -25.75
C ASN A 25 7.02 -3.16 -27.20
N LEU A 26 5.79 -2.82 -27.59
CA LEU A 26 5.50 -2.30 -28.92
C LEU A 26 5.95 -0.84 -29.06
N THR A 27 6.60 -0.52 -30.19
CA THR A 27 7.03 0.85 -30.53
C THR A 27 6.02 1.56 -31.44
N GLY A 28 5.98 2.89 -31.38
CA GLY A 28 5.19 3.72 -32.29
C GLY A 28 3.77 4.03 -31.83
N GLY A 29 3.62 4.70 -30.68
CA GLY A 29 2.35 5.33 -30.29
C GLY A 29 1.42 4.51 -29.37
N GLY A 30 1.95 3.51 -28.66
CA GLY A 30 1.20 2.78 -27.63
C GLY A 30 -0.02 2.05 -28.20
N GLY A 31 -1.23 2.48 -27.82
CA GLY A 31 -2.48 1.84 -28.24
C GLY A 31 -2.67 1.75 -29.76
N THR A 32 -2.12 2.70 -30.54
CA THR A 32 -2.15 2.62 -32.02
C THR A 32 -1.30 1.46 -32.53
N ALA A 33 -0.11 1.24 -31.95
CA ALA A 33 0.75 0.12 -32.31
C ALA A 33 0.08 -1.22 -31.97
N LEU A 34 -0.64 -1.29 -30.85
CA LEU A 34 -1.40 -2.49 -30.47
C LEU A 34 -2.47 -2.83 -31.52
N LYS A 35 -3.32 -1.86 -31.87
CA LYS A 35 -4.37 -2.03 -32.89
C LYS A 35 -3.79 -2.51 -34.22
N ARG A 36 -2.72 -1.88 -34.69
CA ARG A 36 -2.05 -2.26 -35.95
C ARG A 36 -1.51 -3.69 -35.92
N ASN A 37 -0.87 -4.09 -34.83
CA ASN A 37 -0.32 -5.44 -34.70
C ASN A 37 -1.42 -6.49 -34.67
N LEU A 38 -2.48 -6.27 -33.89
CA LEU A 38 -3.58 -7.23 -33.76
C LEU A 38 -4.47 -7.31 -35.02
N ASN A 39 -4.48 -6.27 -35.85
CA ASN A 39 -5.18 -6.28 -37.15
C ASN A 39 -4.34 -6.90 -38.29
N SER A 40 -3.19 -7.50 -38.00
CA SER A 40 -2.32 -8.12 -39.01
C SER A 40 -2.80 -9.53 -39.38
N LEU A 41 -2.63 -9.91 -40.65
CA LEU A 41 -3.10 -11.21 -41.16
C LEU A 41 -2.45 -12.43 -40.49
N TRP A 42 -1.19 -12.31 -40.05
CA TRP A 42 -0.44 -13.43 -39.47
C TRP A 42 -0.98 -13.87 -38.11
N ILE A 43 -1.54 -12.95 -37.30
CA ILE A 43 -2.08 -13.26 -35.96
C ILE A 43 -3.59 -13.56 -36.01
N ALA A 44 -4.28 -13.16 -37.08
CA ALA A 44 -5.73 -13.30 -37.22
C ALA A 44 -6.30 -14.71 -36.94
N PRO A 45 -5.63 -15.82 -37.32
CA PRO A 45 -6.09 -17.19 -37.01
C PRO A 45 -6.10 -17.52 -35.52
N TYR A 46 -5.28 -16.82 -34.72
CA TYR A 46 -5.07 -17.10 -33.30
C TYR A 46 -5.92 -16.24 -32.37
N LEU A 47 -6.65 -15.27 -32.91
CA LEU A 47 -7.51 -14.40 -32.12
C LEU A 47 -8.76 -15.15 -31.66
N SER A 48 -9.08 -15.07 -30.37
CA SER A 48 -10.39 -15.47 -29.83
C SER A 48 -11.51 -14.62 -30.46
N GLU A 49 -12.76 -15.05 -30.33
CA GLU A 49 -13.90 -14.26 -30.81
C GLU A 49 -14.00 -12.91 -30.08
N GLU A 50 -13.82 -12.89 -28.76
CA GLU A 50 -13.84 -11.65 -27.96
C GLU A 50 -12.72 -10.69 -28.40
N LEU A 51 -11.51 -11.21 -28.65
CA LEU A 51 -10.38 -10.40 -29.12
C LEU A 51 -10.61 -9.90 -30.55
N ARG A 52 -11.18 -10.72 -31.44
CA ARG A 52 -11.53 -10.31 -32.81
C ARG A 52 -12.56 -9.19 -32.81
N GLU A 53 -13.60 -9.29 -31.98
CA GLU A 53 -14.59 -8.23 -31.79
C GLU A 53 -13.95 -6.95 -31.24
N TRP A 54 -13.06 -7.08 -30.25
CA TRP A 54 -12.32 -5.94 -29.70
C TRP A 54 -11.47 -5.26 -30.79
N VAL A 55 -10.74 -6.03 -31.62
CA VAL A 55 -9.95 -5.49 -32.75
C VAL A 55 -10.86 -4.77 -33.75
N TYR A 56 -11.98 -5.38 -34.12
CA TYR A 56 -12.98 -4.80 -35.04
C TYR A 56 -13.52 -3.44 -34.55
N LYS A 57 -13.92 -3.36 -33.28
CA LYS A 57 -14.44 -2.12 -32.68
C LYS A 57 -13.33 -1.08 -32.49
N SER A 58 -12.13 -1.53 -32.08
CA SER A 58 -10.99 -0.65 -31.81
C SER A 58 -10.49 0.08 -33.06
N THR A 59 -10.52 -0.58 -34.22
CA THR A 59 -10.07 -0.05 -35.51
C THR A 59 -11.07 0.96 -36.10
N ARG A 60 -12.36 0.85 -35.75
CA ARG A 60 -13.42 1.81 -36.10
C ARG A 60 -13.63 2.93 -35.08
N ASN A 61 -12.86 2.93 -33.99
CA ASN A 61 -13.06 3.84 -32.84
C ASN A 61 -14.47 3.73 -32.21
N GLU A 62 -15.04 2.52 -32.21
CA GLU A 62 -16.35 2.21 -31.61
C GLU A 62 -16.24 1.71 -30.16
N LEU A 63 -15.02 1.63 -29.62
CA LEU A 63 -14.82 1.30 -28.20
C LEU A 63 -15.22 2.48 -27.31
N PRO A 64 -15.82 2.22 -26.14
CA PRO A 64 -16.08 3.27 -25.17
C PRO A 64 -14.77 3.94 -24.74
N GLN A 65 -14.82 5.23 -24.43
CA GLN A 65 -13.67 5.97 -23.91
C GLN A 65 -13.88 6.22 -22.42
N TYR A 66 -12.88 5.84 -21.62
CA TYR A 66 -12.89 6.04 -20.17
C TYR A 66 -11.92 7.14 -19.76
N LEU A 67 -12.15 7.71 -18.58
CA LEU A 67 -11.30 8.75 -17.99
C LEU A 67 -10.52 8.16 -16.82
N THR A 68 -9.24 8.49 -16.75
CA THR A 68 -8.46 8.28 -15.52
C THR A 68 -8.92 9.23 -14.41
N LYS A 69 -8.50 9.00 -13.17
CA LYS A 69 -8.75 9.93 -12.04
C LYS A 69 -8.28 11.37 -12.31
N ARG A 70 -7.29 11.54 -13.20
CA ARG A 70 -6.75 12.85 -13.63
C ARG A 70 -7.46 13.42 -14.87
N GLY A 71 -8.57 12.82 -15.31
CA GLY A 71 -9.33 13.25 -16.48
C GLY A 71 -8.68 12.92 -17.84
N THR A 72 -7.58 12.15 -17.87
CA THR A 72 -6.96 11.74 -19.14
C THR A 72 -7.77 10.62 -19.78
N PRO A 73 -8.17 10.72 -21.06
CA PRO A 73 -8.95 9.69 -21.74
C PRO A 73 -8.10 8.50 -22.18
N PHE A 74 -8.68 7.29 -22.14
CA PHE A 74 -8.06 6.06 -22.63
C PHE A 74 -9.09 5.07 -23.18
N PHE A 75 -8.63 4.15 -24.04
CA PHE A 75 -9.44 3.02 -24.49
C PHE A 75 -9.25 1.84 -23.54
N PRO A 76 -10.33 1.33 -22.91
CA PRO A 76 -10.29 0.19 -22.04
C PRO A 76 -10.14 -1.11 -22.82
N MET A 77 -9.53 -2.08 -22.15
CA MET A 77 -9.43 -3.46 -22.57
C MET A 77 -9.75 -4.31 -21.34
N LYS A 78 -10.65 -5.29 -21.47
CA LYS A 78 -10.90 -6.22 -20.36
C LYS A 78 -9.66 -7.07 -20.09
N SER A 79 -9.50 -7.51 -18.85
CA SER A 79 -8.41 -8.43 -18.49
C SER A 79 -8.44 -9.72 -19.31
N SER A 80 -9.63 -10.27 -19.60
CA SER A 80 -9.81 -11.46 -20.46
C SER A 80 -9.20 -11.26 -21.85
N VAL A 81 -9.50 -10.12 -22.49
CA VAL A 81 -8.98 -9.77 -23.82
C VAL A 81 -7.45 -9.68 -23.82
N PHE A 82 -6.83 -9.19 -22.74
CA PHE A 82 -5.37 -9.17 -22.64
C PHE A 82 -4.76 -10.57 -22.47
N VAL A 83 -5.42 -11.46 -21.74
CA VAL A 83 -5.03 -12.88 -21.66
C VAL A 83 -5.14 -13.54 -23.03
N ASP A 84 -6.20 -13.24 -23.78
CA ASP A 84 -6.37 -13.74 -25.16
C ASP A 84 -5.26 -13.25 -26.10
N ILE A 85 -4.76 -12.02 -25.93
CA ILE A 85 -3.57 -11.54 -26.66
C ILE A 85 -2.34 -12.37 -26.31
N CYS A 86 -2.12 -12.64 -25.02
CA CYS A 86 -0.99 -13.46 -24.57
C CYS A 86 -1.06 -14.86 -25.19
N LYS A 87 -2.23 -15.49 -25.12
CA LYS A 87 -2.49 -16.80 -25.71
C LYS A 87 -2.26 -16.79 -27.23
N ALA A 88 -2.80 -15.82 -27.95
CA ALA A 88 -2.66 -15.75 -29.40
C ALA A 88 -1.18 -15.69 -29.85
N TYR A 89 -0.34 -14.93 -29.15
CA TYR A 89 1.10 -14.88 -29.43
C TYR A 89 1.83 -16.18 -29.07
N VAL A 90 1.43 -16.84 -27.97
CA VAL A 90 1.99 -18.14 -27.57
C VAL A 90 1.62 -19.23 -28.57
N ASP A 91 0.36 -19.29 -29.02
CA ASP A 91 -0.10 -20.26 -30.01
C ASP A 91 0.61 -20.05 -31.36
N ALA A 92 0.69 -18.80 -31.84
CA ALA A 92 1.43 -18.46 -33.06
C ALA A 92 2.93 -18.79 -32.97
N ARG A 93 3.53 -18.65 -31.77
CA ARG A 93 4.92 -19.06 -31.51
C ARG A 93 5.07 -20.57 -31.59
N ASN A 94 4.15 -21.32 -30.99
CA ASN A 94 4.18 -22.79 -30.97
C ASN A 94 4.08 -23.37 -32.39
N ASP A 95 3.37 -22.69 -33.29
CA ASP A 95 3.29 -23.03 -34.71
C ASP A 95 4.52 -22.58 -35.52
N GLY A 96 5.49 -21.89 -34.91
CA GLY A 96 6.75 -21.49 -35.54
C GLY A 96 6.63 -20.40 -36.60
N ILE A 97 5.49 -19.68 -36.66
CA ILE A 97 5.23 -18.69 -37.72
C ILE A 97 5.79 -17.29 -37.42
N LEU A 98 6.33 -17.08 -36.21
CA LEU A 98 6.79 -15.77 -35.74
C LEU A 98 8.18 -15.42 -36.24
N ASN A 99 8.39 -14.17 -36.63
CA ASN A 99 9.74 -13.63 -36.80
C ASN A 99 10.44 -13.39 -35.45
N LYS A 100 11.74 -13.07 -35.47
CA LYS A 100 12.56 -12.88 -34.26
C LYS A 100 11.93 -11.89 -33.26
N THR A 101 11.51 -10.71 -33.70
CA THR A 101 10.93 -9.69 -32.82
C THR A 101 9.57 -10.12 -32.25
N GLN A 102 8.76 -10.81 -33.04
CA GLN A 102 7.48 -11.37 -32.59
C GLN A 102 7.69 -12.51 -31.58
N ALA A 103 8.71 -13.35 -31.78
CA ALA A 103 9.07 -14.42 -30.84
C ALA A 103 9.53 -13.84 -29.49
N GLU A 104 10.35 -12.79 -29.50
CA GLU A 104 10.72 -12.06 -28.26
C GLU A 104 9.50 -11.46 -27.56
N THR A 105 8.51 -10.98 -28.32
CA THR A 105 7.24 -10.48 -27.77
C THR A 105 6.41 -11.61 -27.16
N ALA A 106 6.34 -12.77 -27.82
CA ALA A 106 5.63 -13.95 -27.33
C ALA A 106 6.25 -14.51 -26.04
N GLU A 107 7.58 -14.54 -25.92
CA GLU A 107 8.27 -14.93 -24.69
C GLU A 107 7.90 -14.03 -23.51
N ARG A 108 7.86 -12.72 -23.76
CA ARG A 108 7.47 -11.75 -22.75
C ARG A 108 6.02 -11.95 -22.33
N LEU A 109 5.10 -12.15 -23.27
CA LEU A 109 3.70 -12.39 -22.98
C LEU A 109 3.48 -13.71 -22.24
N TYR A 110 4.25 -14.75 -22.58
CA TYR A 110 4.24 -16.01 -21.84
C TYR A 110 4.65 -15.79 -20.38
N ALA A 111 5.77 -15.09 -20.12
CA ALA A 111 6.21 -14.78 -18.76
C ALA A 111 5.16 -13.98 -17.96
N ILE A 112 4.50 -13.01 -18.61
CA ILE A 112 3.41 -12.23 -18.00
C ILE A 112 2.23 -13.14 -17.64
N MET A 113 1.80 -13.97 -18.58
CA MET A 113 0.69 -14.91 -18.40
C MET A 113 0.97 -15.90 -17.26
N THR A 114 2.18 -16.45 -17.18
CA THR A 114 2.60 -17.35 -16.09
C THR A 114 2.63 -16.63 -14.74
N ALA A 115 3.13 -15.39 -14.69
CA ALA A 115 3.13 -14.60 -13.46
C ALA A 115 1.70 -14.33 -12.95
N PHE A 116 0.76 -14.01 -13.85
CA PHE A 116 -0.65 -13.86 -13.50
C PHE A 116 -1.30 -15.16 -13.05
N ALA A 117 -1.02 -16.28 -13.72
CA ALA A 117 -1.54 -17.57 -13.32
C ALA A 117 -1.08 -17.92 -11.89
N LYS A 118 0.19 -17.67 -11.57
CA LYS A 118 0.73 -17.87 -10.21
C LYS A 118 0.01 -17.00 -9.19
N VAL A 119 -0.04 -15.69 -9.40
CA VAL A 119 -0.70 -14.75 -8.47
C VAL A 119 -2.19 -15.09 -8.32
N GLY A 120 -2.88 -15.43 -9.41
CA GLY A 120 -4.29 -15.80 -9.39
C GLY A 120 -4.54 -17.09 -8.62
N LEU A 121 -3.68 -18.10 -8.77
CA LEU A 121 -3.74 -19.33 -7.99
C LEU A 121 -3.48 -19.08 -6.51
N ASP A 122 -2.44 -18.32 -6.17
CA ASP A 122 -2.13 -17.95 -4.79
C ASP A 122 -3.32 -17.22 -4.16
N SER A 123 -3.89 -16.22 -4.85
CA SER A 123 -5.09 -15.49 -4.37
C SER A 123 -6.32 -16.38 -4.20
N LEU A 124 -6.57 -17.33 -5.11
CA LEU A 124 -7.69 -18.27 -4.98
C LEU A 124 -7.50 -19.24 -3.80
N ILE A 125 -6.27 -19.72 -3.59
CA ILE A 125 -5.92 -20.55 -2.44
C ILE A 125 -6.17 -19.74 -1.17
N ASP A 126 -5.69 -18.50 -1.10
CA ASP A 126 -5.87 -17.66 0.08
C ASP A 126 -7.35 -17.37 0.37
N GLU A 127 -8.18 -17.15 -0.66
CA GLU A 127 -9.63 -16.94 -0.54
C GLU A 127 -10.35 -18.20 -0.03
N VAL A 128 -10.05 -19.36 -0.59
CA VAL A 128 -10.71 -20.63 -0.24
C VAL A 128 -10.26 -21.15 1.12
N THR A 129 -8.99 -20.95 1.46
CA THR A 129 -8.45 -21.38 2.77
C THR A 129 -8.73 -20.38 3.89
N GLY A 130 -9.07 -19.12 3.54
CA GLY A 130 -9.15 -18.03 4.50
C GLY A 130 -7.78 -17.48 4.93
N TYR A 131 -6.68 -17.94 4.33
CA TYR A 131 -5.31 -17.52 4.68
C TYR A 131 -5.07 -16.02 4.54
N GLN A 132 -5.87 -15.30 3.72
CA GLN A 132 -5.86 -13.83 3.68
C GLN A 132 -5.98 -13.22 5.09
N TYR A 133 -6.86 -13.77 5.95
CA TYR A 133 -7.09 -13.26 7.31
C TYR A 133 -5.97 -13.66 8.28
N ASP A 134 -5.47 -14.90 8.16
CA ASP A 134 -4.40 -15.40 9.01
C ASP A 134 -3.10 -14.64 8.74
N ARG A 135 -2.80 -14.29 7.49
CA ARG A 135 -1.60 -13.54 7.14
C ARG A 135 -1.57 -12.13 7.73
N GLU A 136 -2.66 -11.38 7.60
CA GLU A 136 -2.74 -10.04 8.22
C GLU A 136 -2.67 -10.12 9.75
N HIS A 137 -3.30 -11.15 10.33
CA HIS A 137 -3.25 -11.40 11.76
C HIS A 137 -1.84 -11.77 12.24
N ASP A 138 -1.14 -12.65 11.53
CA ASP A 138 0.22 -13.09 11.86
C ASP A 138 1.23 -11.96 11.71
N GLU A 139 1.13 -11.13 10.66
CA GLU A 139 2.00 -9.97 10.46
C GLU A 139 1.80 -8.95 11.59
N LEU A 140 0.55 -8.67 11.98
CA LEU A 140 0.24 -7.79 13.12
C LEU A 140 0.72 -8.38 14.45
N GLN A 141 0.43 -9.65 14.73
CA GLN A 141 0.90 -10.31 15.95
C GLN A 141 2.42 -10.29 16.05
N ARG A 142 3.13 -10.56 14.94
CA ARG A 142 4.59 -10.48 14.91
C ARG A 142 5.12 -9.07 15.21
N LEU A 143 4.47 -8.04 14.68
CA LEU A 143 4.79 -6.64 15.00
C LEU A 143 4.53 -6.34 16.48
N LEU A 144 3.38 -6.75 17.02
CA LEU A 144 3.02 -6.52 18.42
C LEU A 144 3.97 -7.25 19.37
N SER A 145 4.31 -8.51 19.10
CA SER A 145 5.27 -9.29 19.89
C SER A 145 6.67 -8.66 19.90
N ALA A 146 7.06 -7.97 18.84
CA ALA A 146 8.33 -7.23 18.81
C ALA A 146 8.30 -6.02 19.78
N TYR A 147 7.15 -5.40 20.00
CA TYR A 147 7.00 -4.21 20.85
C TYR A 147 6.56 -4.49 22.27
N ILE A 148 5.82 -5.58 22.50
CA ILE A 148 5.08 -5.83 23.72
C ILE A 148 5.61 -7.09 24.40
N SER A 149 6.14 -6.90 25.60
CA SER A 149 6.65 -7.97 26.45
C SER A 149 5.49 -8.79 27.00
N GLU A 150 5.67 -10.11 27.07
CA GLU A 150 4.74 -11.03 27.74
C GLU A 150 4.72 -10.79 29.26
N GLU A 151 5.86 -10.36 29.81
CA GLU A 151 6.01 -10.06 31.23
C GLU A 151 6.09 -8.54 31.47
N LEU A 152 5.51 -8.10 32.59
CA LEU A 152 5.65 -6.73 33.03
C LEU A 152 7.06 -6.49 33.58
N MET A 153 7.76 -5.55 32.97
CA MET A 153 9.04 -5.11 33.49
C MET A 153 8.89 -4.41 34.84
N PRO A 154 9.93 -4.48 35.70
CA PRO A 154 10.01 -3.69 36.91
C PRO A 154 9.78 -2.20 36.61
N TRP A 155 9.20 -1.47 37.57
CA TRP A 155 8.98 -0.04 37.39
C TRP A 155 10.34 0.67 37.19
N ALA A 156 10.48 1.31 36.03
CA ALA A 156 11.59 2.19 35.70
C ALA A 156 11.01 3.53 35.23
N LYS A 157 11.56 4.64 35.73
CA LYS A 157 11.13 5.97 35.29
C LYS A 157 11.56 6.21 33.84
N ARG A 158 10.64 6.03 32.89
CA ARG A 158 10.87 6.29 31.45
C ARG A 158 10.57 7.72 31.02
N PHE A 159 9.58 8.35 31.64
CA PHE A 159 9.20 9.72 31.31
C PHE A 159 10.03 10.73 32.12
N PRO A 160 10.93 11.52 31.49
CA PRO A 160 11.70 12.52 32.20
C PRO A 160 10.79 13.67 32.60
N ASP A 161 11.13 14.35 33.70
CA ASP A 161 10.32 15.47 34.20
C ASP A 161 10.24 16.61 33.18
N GLU A 162 11.27 16.75 32.35
CA GLU A 162 11.33 17.74 31.26
C GLU A 162 10.14 17.66 30.31
N PHE A 163 9.70 16.45 29.95
CA PHE A 163 8.52 16.27 29.11
C PHE A 163 7.28 16.95 29.70
N TYR A 164 7.05 16.73 30.99
CA TYR A 164 5.90 17.33 31.68
C TYR A 164 6.10 18.83 31.93
N LYS A 165 7.31 19.27 32.26
CA LYS A 165 7.61 20.70 32.43
C LYS A 165 7.33 21.49 31.15
N GLN A 166 7.78 21.00 29.99
CA GLN A 166 7.56 21.65 28.71
C GLN A 166 6.07 21.64 28.31
N MET A 167 5.38 20.52 28.51
CA MET A 167 3.93 20.45 28.27
C MET A 167 3.15 21.46 29.13
N PHE A 168 3.47 21.56 30.42
CA PHE A 168 2.80 22.49 31.33
C PHE A 168 3.13 23.94 30.98
N ARG A 169 4.38 24.25 30.61
CA ARG A 169 4.80 25.57 30.10
C ARG A 169 3.92 26.02 28.94
N LEU A 170 3.83 25.19 27.89
CA LEU A 170 3.08 25.51 26.68
C LEU A 170 1.56 25.58 26.90
N LYS A 171 1.04 24.84 27.88
CA LYS A 171 -0.39 24.89 28.28
C LYS A 171 -0.71 26.00 29.30
N GLY A 172 0.29 26.73 29.81
CA GLY A 172 0.11 27.75 30.84
C GLY A 172 -0.33 27.19 32.20
N TRP A 173 0.03 25.94 32.51
CA TRP A 173 -0.32 25.29 33.78
C TRP A 173 0.85 25.33 34.78
N THR A 174 0.53 25.38 36.07
CA THR A 174 1.54 25.28 37.14
C THR A 174 1.98 23.84 37.35
N TYR A 175 3.28 23.56 37.18
CA TYR A 175 3.85 22.23 37.44
C TYR A 175 4.27 22.09 38.91
N ASN A 176 3.62 21.20 39.66
CA ASN A 176 3.91 20.93 41.08
C ASN A 176 4.51 19.53 41.34
N GLY A 177 4.94 18.82 40.29
CA GLY A 177 5.57 17.50 40.38
C GLY A 177 4.61 16.33 40.62
N ASN A 178 3.60 16.48 41.48
CA ASN A 178 2.84 15.35 42.03
C ASN A 178 1.42 15.19 41.46
N SER A 179 0.73 16.28 41.11
CA SER A 179 -0.66 16.21 40.64
C SER A 179 -0.76 16.67 39.19
N ARG A 180 -1.20 15.76 38.32
CA ARG A 180 -1.37 16.03 36.89
C ARG A 180 -2.84 15.89 36.51
N PRO A 181 -3.42 16.84 35.78
CA PRO A 181 -4.77 16.68 35.24
C PRO A 181 -4.87 15.40 34.41
N GLN A 182 -6.02 14.72 34.43
CA GLN A 182 -6.25 13.53 33.58
C GLN A 182 -5.97 13.80 32.10
N TYR A 183 -6.17 15.05 31.67
CA TYR A 183 -5.89 15.49 30.31
C TYR A 183 -4.42 15.31 29.89
N VAL A 184 -3.46 15.37 30.82
CA VAL A 184 -2.04 15.08 30.55
C VAL A 184 -1.85 13.64 30.05
N GLY A 185 -2.64 12.69 30.57
CA GLY A 185 -2.62 11.30 30.09
C GLY A 185 -3.10 11.19 28.65
N LYS A 186 -4.14 11.96 28.27
CA LYS A 186 -4.62 12.01 26.88
C LYS A 186 -3.55 12.56 25.93
N LEU A 187 -2.90 13.66 26.31
CA LEU A 187 -1.81 14.24 25.52
C LEU A 187 -0.61 13.28 25.44
N THR A 188 -0.29 12.57 26.52
CA THR A 188 0.78 11.56 26.51
C THR A 188 0.45 10.43 25.53
N ASN A 189 -0.78 9.94 25.50
CA ASN A 189 -1.21 8.96 24.50
C ASN A 189 -1.07 9.52 23.09
N GLN A 190 -1.60 10.72 22.83
CA GLN A 190 -1.62 11.33 21.51
C GLN A 190 -0.22 11.57 20.90
N TYR A 191 0.69 12.16 21.66
CA TYR A 191 2.00 12.57 21.13
C TYR A 191 3.07 11.50 21.29
N ILE A 192 2.87 10.50 22.15
CA ILE A 192 3.89 9.48 22.42
C ILE A 192 3.41 8.11 21.95
N TYR A 193 2.34 7.57 22.53
CA TYR A 193 1.97 6.19 22.27
C TYR A 193 1.24 5.98 20.93
N GLU A 194 0.42 6.92 20.47
CA GLU A 194 -0.22 6.89 19.14
C GLU A 194 0.77 7.10 17.99
N GLN A 195 2.05 7.38 18.31
CA GLN A 195 3.12 7.54 17.33
C GLN A 195 3.98 6.27 17.23
N LEU A 196 3.72 5.28 18.07
CA LEU A 196 4.21 3.92 17.87
C LEU A 196 3.41 3.27 16.73
N PRO A 197 3.90 2.16 16.14
CA PRO A 197 3.18 1.47 15.07
C PRO A 197 1.72 1.15 15.43
N ASP A 198 0.87 1.11 14.41
CA ASP A 198 -0.56 0.87 14.57
C ASP A 198 -0.84 -0.41 15.37
N GLY A 199 -1.84 -0.35 16.26
CA GLY A 199 -2.21 -1.45 17.16
C GLY A 199 -1.40 -1.53 18.45
N VAL A 200 -0.19 -0.98 18.53
CA VAL A 200 0.66 -1.10 19.74
C VAL A 200 0.01 -0.45 20.96
N LEU A 201 -0.55 0.76 20.85
CA LEU A 201 -1.20 1.42 22.00
C LEU A 201 -2.43 0.65 22.52
N GLU A 202 -3.24 0.11 21.63
CA GLU A 202 -4.44 -0.64 22.03
C GLU A 202 -4.07 -1.95 22.71
N GLU A 203 -3.08 -2.66 22.18
CA GLU A 203 -2.57 -3.88 22.80
C GLU A 203 -1.89 -3.58 24.14
N LEU A 204 -1.14 -2.47 24.27
CA LEU A 204 -0.59 -2.03 25.55
C LEU A 204 -1.70 -1.74 26.58
N LYS A 205 -2.78 -1.06 26.19
CA LYS A 205 -3.93 -0.79 27.10
C LYS A 205 -4.64 -2.08 27.50
N SER A 206 -4.71 -3.06 26.60
CA SER A 206 -5.31 -4.36 26.84
C SER A 206 -4.49 -5.20 27.82
N LYS A 207 -3.18 -5.35 27.56
CA LYS A 207 -2.26 -6.18 28.35
C LYS A 207 -1.80 -5.55 29.65
N THR A 208 -1.68 -4.22 29.71
CA THR A 208 -1.18 -3.55 30.92
C THR A 208 -2.30 -3.44 31.96
N PRO A 209 -2.14 -3.99 33.18
CA PRO A 209 -3.10 -3.81 34.24
C PRO A 209 -3.34 -2.33 34.57
N LYS A 210 -4.57 -1.94 34.91
CA LYS A 210 -4.96 -0.52 35.15
C LYS A 210 -4.12 0.19 36.23
N ASN A 211 -3.52 -0.55 37.16
CA ASN A 211 -2.65 -0.02 38.21
C ASN A 211 -1.17 0.07 37.81
N ARG A 212 -0.82 -0.31 36.57
CA ARG A 212 0.53 -0.27 36.01
C ARG A 212 0.64 0.80 34.93
N ARG A 213 1.87 1.05 34.48
CA ARG A 213 2.16 2.05 33.44
C ARG A 213 2.39 1.32 32.12
N LEU A 214 1.86 1.85 31.01
CA LEU A 214 1.92 1.21 29.69
C LEU A 214 3.36 0.85 29.26
N HIS A 215 4.33 1.72 29.54
CA HIS A 215 5.74 1.45 29.21
C HIS A 215 6.33 0.21 29.93
N GLN A 216 5.69 -0.34 30.96
CA GLN A 216 6.15 -1.58 31.62
C GLN A 216 5.86 -2.82 30.79
N SER A 217 4.93 -2.74 29.84
CA SER A 217 4.62 -3.83 28.91
C SER A 217 5.41 -3.72 27.60
N LEU A 218 6.34 -2.78 27.47
CA LEU A 218 7.18 -2.68 26.27
C LEU A 218 8.39 -3.63 26.36
N THR A 219 8.83 -4.16 25.23
CA THR A 219 10.08 -4.90 25.12
C THR A 219 11.29 -3.99 25.28
N ASP A 220 12.38 -4.51 25.86
CA ASP A 220 13.64 -3.77 26.00
C ASP A 220 14.36 -3.56 24.65
N GLU A 221 14.19 -4.47 23.69
CA GLU A 221 14.93 -4.45 22.43
C GLU A 221 14.39 -3.42 21.43
N ILE A 222 13.06 -3.26 21.36
CA ILE A 222 12.40 -2.45 20.33
C ILE A 222 11.44 -1.44 20.94
N GLY A 223 10.53 -1.89 21.81
CA GLY A 223 9.46 -1.05 22.35
C GLY A 223 9.97 0.14 23.15
N VAL A 224 10.84 -0.11 24.12
CA VAL A 224 11.46 0.92 24.98
C VAL A 224 12.34 1.88 24.16
N PRO A 225 13.30 1.42 23.32
CA PRO A 225 14.11 2.32 22.51
C PRO A 225 13.30 3.21 21.57
N HIS A 226 12.21 2.70 21.00
CA HIS A 226 11.34 3.51 20.15
C HIS A 226 10.55 4.55 20.97
N LEU A 227 9.99 4.15 22.11
CA LEU A 227 9.32 5.07 23.04
C LEU A 227 10.26 6.24 23.41
N ASP A 228 11.50 5.92 23.79
CA ASP A 228 12.49 6.92 24.20
C ASP A 228 12.83 7.88 23.05
N LYS A 229 13.03 7.37 21.83
CA LYS A 229 13.26 8.22 20.64
C LYS A 229 12.10 9.18 20.40
N GLN A 230 10.87 8.68 20.45
CA GLN A 230 9.69 9.52 20.25
C GLN A 230 9.56 10.58 21.33
N LEU A 231 9.85 10.21 22.59
CA LEU A 231 9.82 11.11 23.72
C LEU A 231 10.84 12.25 23.57
N GLN A 232 12.07 11.95 23.17
CA GLN A 232 13.09 12.96 22.92
C GLN A 232 12.72 13.88 21.74
N LYS A 233 12.14 13.33 20.67
CA LYS A 233 11.62 14.11 19.53
C LYS A 233 10.57 15.11 20.00
N VAL A 234 9.58 14.66 20.77
CA VAL A 234 8.51 15.53 21.29
C VAL A 234 9.05 16.59 22.24
N ILE A 235 9.96 16.23 23.16
CA ILE A 235 10.61 17.20 24.05
C ILE A 235 11.35 18.28 23.24
N ALA A 236 12.10 17.89 22.21
CA ALA A 236 12.83 18.83 21.36
C ALA A 236 11.89 19.81 20.65
N LEU A 237 10.77 19.31 20.10
CA LEU A 237 9.75 20.15 19.47
C LEU A 237 9.11 21.10 20.49
N MET A 238 8.69 20.59 21.66
CA MET A 238 8.12 21.43 22.70
C MET A 238 9.10 22.52 23.19
N ARG A 239 10.41 22.24 23.22
CA ARG A 239 11.44 23.23 23.57
C ARG A 239 11.62 24.31 22.51
N ALA A 240 11.45 23.96 21.25
CA ALA A 240 11.59 24.88 20.13
C ALA A 240 10.37 25.81 19.96
N SER A 241 9.25 25.49 20.60
CA SER A 241 8.00 26.27 20.51
C SER A 241 7.83 27.24 21.68
N ASP A 242 7.22 28.38 21.39
CA ASP A 242 6.80 29.36 22.40
C ASP A 242 5.34 29.15 22.81
N THR A 243 4.51 28.59 21.92
CA THR A 243 3.08 28.35 22.14
C THR A 243 2.69 26.90 21.85
N TRP A 244 1.55 26.47 22.39
CA TRP A 244 1.00 25.13 22.11
C TRP A 244 0.67 24.94 20.62
N GLU A 245 0.12 25.96 19.98
CA GLU A 245 -0.26 25.91 18.55
C GLU A 245 0.97 25.77 17.65
N GLU A 246 2.07 26.45 17.97
CA GLU A 246 3.33 26.27 17.26
C GLU A 246 3.87 24.85 17.41
N PHE A 247 3.81 24.28 18.62
CA PHE A 247 4.21 22.90 18.87
C PHE A 247 3.38 21.92 18.02
N GLU A 248 2.06 22.07 17.98
CA GLU A 248 1.19 21.20 17.17
C GLU A 248 1.52 21.29 15.68
N ASN A 249 1.74 22.51 15.16
CA ASN A 249 2.14 22.71 13.77
C ASN A 249 3.48 22.06 13.43
N LEU A 250 4.48 22.17 14.31
CA LEU A 250 5.78 21.53 14.11
C LEU A 250 5.69 20.01 14.23
N PHE A 251 4.89 19.53 15.18
CA PHE A 251 4.64 18.11 15.38
C PHE A 251 4.00 17.49 14.14
N ASP A 252 2.91 18.06 13.64
CA ASP A 252 2.19 17.57 12.45
C ASP A 252 3.10 17.54 11.21
N LYS A 253 3.94 18.57 11.01
CA LYS A 253 4.95 18.58 9.95
C LYS A 253 6.00 17.49 10.13
N ALA A 254 6.39 17.19 11.37
CA ALA A 254 7.41 16.19 11.67
C ALA A 254 6.88 14.74 11.67
N THR A 255 5.56 14.54 11.70
CA THR A 255 4.92 13.22 11.73
C THR A 255 4.11 12.88 10.47
N ASN A 256 4.04 13.78 9.47
CA ASN A 256 3.30 13.59 8.22
C ASN A 256 1.87 13.04 8.43
N ARG A 257 1.11 13.59 9.40
CA ARG A 257 -0.28 13.14 9.68
C ARG A 257 -1.32 13.60 8.62
N LYS A 258 -0.87 14.20 7.52
CA LYS A 258 -1.67 14.58 6.36
C LYS A 258 -0.98 14.11 5.09
N ASP A 259 -1.18 12.84 4.75
CA ASP A 259 -1.27 12.30 3.39
C ASP A 259 -1.90 10.90 3.45
#